data_AF-A0A3D3T7L1-F1
#
_entry.id   AF-A0A3D3T7L1-F1
#
_cell.length_a   1.000
_cell.length_b   1.000
_cell.length_c   1.000
_cell.angle_alpha   90.00
_cell.angle_beta   90.00
_cell.angle_gamma   90.00
#
_symmetry.space_group_name_H-M   'P 1'
#
loop_
_entity.id
_entity.type
_entity.pdbx_description
1 polymer ?
#
loop_
_entity_poly.entity_id
_entity_poly.type
_entity_poly.pdbx_seq_one_letter_code
_entity_poly.pdbx_strand_id
1 'polypeptide(L)' 'MVLEAGMGGRLDSTNAIPAPEVVAITHIGLDHTQYLGDTVEAIAAE' A
#
# COMPACT_ATOMS: atom_id res chain seq x y z
N MET A 1 -11.92 11.62 7.93
CA MET A 1 -10.80 10.87 8.53
C MET A 1 -9.78 10.65 7.43
N VAL A 2 -8.49 10.77 7.74
CA VAL A 2 -7.41 10.48 6.79
C VAL A 2 -6.54 9.43 7.47
N LEU A 3 -6.28 8.32 6.78
CA LEU A 3 -5.43 7.23 7.26
C LEU A 3 -4.29 7.02 6.28
N GLU A 4 -3.09 6.84 6.81
CA GLU A 4 -1.89 6.47 6.07
C GLU A 4 -1.70 4.96 6.20
N ALA A 5 -1.45 4.27 5.09
CA ALA A 5 -1.11 2.85 5.12
C ALA A 5 0.25 2.65 5.81
N GLY A 6 0.39 1.62 6.65
CA GLY A 6 1.66 1.31 7.29
C GLY A 6 2.67 0.69 6.34
N MET A 7 2.24 -0.30 5.53
CA MET A 7 3.08 -0.95 4.52
C MET A 7 2.23 -1.61 3.43
N GLY A 8 2.52 -1.33 2.15
CA GLY A 8 1.71 -1.80 1.02
C GLY A 8 0.30 -1.19 1.09
N GLY A 9 -0.73 -2.01 0.87
CA GLY A 9 -2.12 -1.60 1.08
C GLY A 9 -3.06 -2.76 1.33
N ARG A 10 -3.04 -3.78 0.47
CA ARG A 10 -3.97 -4.92 0.48
C ARG A 10 -4.03 -5.65 1.82
N LEU A 11 -2.87 -5.89 2.42
CA LEU A 11 -2.74 -6.58 3.72
C LEU A 11 -2.44 -5.63 4.88
N ASP A 12 -2.48 -4.32 4.66
CA ASP A 12 -2.28 -3.34 5.73
C ASP A 12 -3.49 -3.29 6.66
N SER A 13 -3.24 -3.08 7.95
CA SER A 13 -4.31 -3.01 8.97
C SER A 13 -5.34 -1.91 8.70
N THR A 14 -4.94 -0.83 8.02
CA THR A 14 -5.85 0.25 7.64
C THR A 14 -6.86 -0.19 6.59
N ASN A 15 -6.56 -1.21 5.79
CA ASN A 15 -7.47 -1.75 4.77
C ASN A 15 -8.62 -2.59 5.36
N ALA A 16 -8.72 -2.70 6.69
CA ALA A 16 -9.89 -3.24 7.38
C ALA A 16 -11.07 -2.25 7.43
N ILE A 17 -10.87 -0.97 7.10
CA ILE A 17 -11.97 0.00 7.05
C ILE A 17 -12.90 -0.29 5.85
N PRO A 18 -14.20 0.04 5.94
CA PRO A 18 -15.07 0.02 4.77
C PRO A 18 -14.51 0.88 3.63
N ALA A 19 -14.83 0.50 2.39
CA ALA A 19 -14.29 1.13 1.19
C ALA A 19 -14.31 2.67 1.29
N PRO A 20 -13.13 3.33 1.25
CA PRO A 20 -13.06 4.77 1.36
C PRO A 20 -13.59 5.45 0.09
N GLU A 21 -14.09 6.67 0.23
CA GLU A 21 -14.55 7.47 -0.91
C GLU A 21 -13.41 7.81 -1.89
N VAL A 22 -12.19 7.91 -1.37
CA VAL A 22 -10.98 8.25 -2.13
C VAL A 22 -9.80 7.44 -1.61
N VAL A 23 -8.97 6.95 -2.53
CA VAL A 23 -7.67 6.34 -2.25
C VAL A 23 -6.61 7.13 -3.00
N ALA A 24 -5.48 7.42 -2.35
CA ALA A 24 -4.35 8.09 -2.96
C ALA A 24 -3.13 7.16 -2.94
N ILE A 25 -2.50 6.99 -4.10
CA ILE A 25 -1.21 6.30 -4.24
C ILE A 25 -0.16 7.38 -4.48
N THR A 26 0.88 7.40 -3.65
CA THR A 26 1.98 8.37 -3.77
C THR A 26 3.13 7.78 -4.61
N HIS A 27 4.37 8.16 -4.34
CA HIS A 27 5.51 7.67 -5.11
C HIS A 27 5.76 6.18 -4.84
N ILE A 28 5.95 5.40 -5.91
CA ILE A 28 6.28 3.97 -5.82
C ILE A 28 7.77 3.79 -6.10
N GLY A 29 8.48 3.14 -5.20
CA GLY A 29 9.91 2.85 -5.30
C GLY A 29 10.25 1.52 -4.64
N LEU A 30 11.52 1.13 -4.73
CA LEU A 30 12.04 -0.10 -4.13
C LEU A 30 12.25 0.08 -2.63
N ASP A 31 11.18 -0.13 -1.85
CA ASP A 31 11.21 -0.17 -0.39
C ASP A 31 10.49 -1.42 0.11
N HIS A 32 10.85 -1.90 1.31
CA HIS A 32 10.26 -3.09 1.92
C HIS A 32 10.20 -4.34 1.00
N THR A 33 11.18 -4.51 0.11
CA THR A 33 11.18 -5.56 -0.95
C THR A 33 11.06 -6.97 -0.41
N GLN A 34 11.54 -7.21 0.82
CA GLN A 34 11.39 -8.49 1.52
C GLN A 34 9.93 -8.92 1.73
N TYR A 35 8.99 -7.97 1.73
CA TYR A 35 7.56 -8.20 1.91
C TYR A 35 6.75 -7.89 0.64
N LEU A 36 7.14 -6.84 -0.09
CA LEU A 36 6.37 -6.29 -1.21
C LEU A 36 6.85 -6.78 -2.59
N GLY A 37 7.98 -7.50 -2.64
CA GLY A 37 8.60 -8.02 -3.85
C GLY A 37 9.77 -7.18 -4.35
N ASP A 38 10.53 -7.75 -5.28
CA ASP A 38 11.82 -7.20 -5.73
C ASP A 38 11.71 -6.28 -6.96
N THR A 39 10.50 -5.98 -7.43
CA THR A 39 10.27 -5.07 -8.56
C THR A 39 9.25 -4.00 -8.23
N VAL A 40 9.34 -2.86 -8.92
CA VAL A 40 8.39 -1.75 -8.75
C VAL A 40 6.96 -2.19 -9.08
N GLU A 41 6.80 -3.08 -10.06
CA GLU A 41 5.50 -3.64 -10.43
C GLU A 41 4.91 -4.55 -9.35
N ALA A 42 5.75 -5.31 -8.64
CA ALA A 42 5.32 -6.13 -7.52
C ALA A 42 4.83 -5.24 -6.36
N ILE A 43 5.58 -4.18 -6.04
CA ILE A 43 5.23 -3.21 -4.99
C ILE A 43 3.95 -2.45 -5.35
N ALA A 44 3.77 -2.09 -6.62
CA ALA A 44 2.56 -1.39 -7.10
C ALA A 44 1.29 -2.25 -7.05
N ALA A 45 1.42 -3.57 -6.97
CA ALA A 45 0.30 -4.50 -6.92
C ALA A 45 -0.17 -4.83 -5.49
N GLU A 46 0.61 -4.43 -4.48
CA GLU A 46 0.31 -4.66 -3.06
C GLU A 46 -0.51 -3.54 -2.44
#